data_AF-A0A166ETF8-F1
#
_entry.id   AF-A0A166ETF8-F1
#
_cell.length_a   1.000
_cell.length_b   1.000
_cell.length_c   1.000
_cell.angle_alpha   90.00
_cell.angle_beta   90.00
_cell.angle_gamma   90.00
#
_symmetry.space_group_name_H-M   'P 1'
#
loop_
_entity.id
_entity.type
_entity.pdbx_description
1 polymer ?
#
loop_
_entity_poly.entity_id
_entity_poly.type
_entity_poly.pdbx_seq_one_letter_code
_entity_poly.pdbx_strand_id
1 'polypeptide(L)'
;MTKKGTLLYMSSWMSNGRKRYGAWAHDDLESFLWVLIVTAFWVKPPSPDYDEWYASVENTMKDCLFRDEPDKDDRIRDIKLSLMIAFSGETRRPFTYHDPVSSQYHEVIKKWCTYMLDRYFARMRRVQEYIVGDEQIYLDVLAILRESIESLS
;
A
#
# COMPACT_ATOMS: atom_id res chain seq x y z
N MET A 1 -11.05 -19.80 -6.94
CA MET A 1 -10.77 -18.39 -7.30
C MET A 1 -10.96 -17.41 -6.13
N THR A 2 -11.82 -17.67 -5.14
CA THR A 2 -12.09 -16.76 -4.01
C THR A 2 -10.92 -16.53 -3.04
N LYS A 3 -10.03 -17.51 -2.82
CA LYS A 3 -8.89 -17.37 -1.89
C LYS A 3 -7.84 -16.35 -2.31
N LYS A 4 -7.60 -16.19 -3.63
CA LYS A 4 -6.56 -15.31 -4.18
C LYS A 4 -6.83 -13.83 -3.92
N GLY A 5 -8.08 -13.40 -4.09
CA GLY A 5 -8.48 -12.00 -3.83
C GLY A 5 -8.37 -11.61 -2.36
N THR A 6 -8.67 -12.53 -1.44
CA THR A 6 -8.66 -12.25 0.01
C THR A 6 -7.25 -11.94 0.53
N LEU A 7 -6.22 -12.67 0.09
CA LEU A 7 -4.83 -12.45 0.52
C LEU A 7 -4.29 -11.07 0.12
N LEU A 8 -4.79 -10.51 -0.98
CA LEU A 8 -4.40 -9.18 -1.42
C LEU A 8 -4.90 -8.07 -0.48
N TYR A 9 -6.09 -8.24 0.09
CA TYR A 9 -6.65 -7.21 0.98
C TYR A 9 -6.41 -7.49 2.45
N MET A 10 -5.92 -8.68 2.80
CA MET A 10 -5.45 -8.95 4.17
C MET A 10 -4.15 -8.21 4.46
N SER A 11 -3.99 -7.71 5.68
CA SER A 11 -2.69 -7.24 6.16
C SER A 11 -1.58 -8.26 5.89
N SER A 12 -0.42 -7.74 5.49
CA SER A 12 0.82 -8.49 5.29
C SER A 12 1.22 -9.26 6.56
N TRP A 13 0.82 -8.77 7.73
CA TRP A 13 1.04 -9.41 9.02
C TRP A 13 0.05 -10.53 9.32
N MET A 14 -1.23 -10.37 8.98
CA MET A 14 -2.23 -11.44 9.12
C MET A 14 -1.90 -12.65 8.23
N SER A 15 -1.24 -12.41 7.10
CA SER A 15 -0.82 -13.45 6.16
C SER A 15 0.26 -14.41 6.72
N ASN A 16 0.89 -14.10 7.87
CA ASN A 16 2.00 -14.90 8.42
C ASN A 16 1.60 -15.96 9.47
N GLY A 17 0.37 -15.99 9.98
CA GLY A 17 -0.07 -16.97 10.99
C GLY A 17 0.76 -17.05 12.29
N ARG A 18 1.67 -16.09 12.56
CA ARG A 18 2.52 -16.05 13.76
C ARG A 18 1.80 -15.36 14.93
N LYS A 19 2.21 -15.68 16.17
CA LYS A 19 1.71 -15.01 17.40
C LYS A 19 1.73 -13.49 17.20
N ARG A 20 0.56 -12.89 17.37
CA ARG A 20 0.31 -11.47 17.15
C ARG A 20 1.07 -10.64 18.16
N TYR A 21 1.86 -9.71 17.66
CA TYR A 21 2.43 -8.61 18.43
C TYR A 21 2.02 -7.34 17.66
N GLY A 22 1.60 -6.26 18.35
CA GLY A 22 1.22 -4.98 17.70
C GLY A 22 -0.27 -4.62 17.78
N ALA A 23 -0.55 -3.39 17.33
CA ALA A 23 -1.86 -2.73 17.28
C ALA A 23 -2.81 -3.33 16.24
N TRP A 24 -4.10 -3.50 16.57
CA TRP A 24 -5.11 -3.99 15.62
C TRP A 24 -5.36 -2.99 14.50
N ALA A 25 -5.32 -1.70 14.85
CA ALA A 25 -5.51 -0.61 13.92
C ALA A 25 -4.53 -0.70 12.73
N HIS A 26 -3.29 -1.14 12.96
CA HIS A 26 -2.30 -1.24 11.90
C HIS A 26 -2.70 -2.28 10.84
N ASP A 27 -3.25 -3.43 11.24
CA ASP A 27 -3.67 -4.47 10.29
C ASP A 27 -4.88 -4.03 9.47
N ASP A 28 -5.84 -3.39 10.13
CA ASP A 28 -7.06 -2.88 9.50
C ASP A 28 -6.71 -1.76 8.51
N LEU A 29 -5.88 -0.80 8.94
CA LEU A 29 -5.45 0.33 8.14
C LEU A 29 -4.54 -0.08 6.98
N GLU A 30 -3.70 -1.10 7.14
CA GLU A 30 -2.95 -1.66 6.00
C GLU A 30 -3.92 -2.27 4.97
N SER A 31 -4.94 -2.98 5.43
CA SER A 31 -5.96 -3.57 4.57
C SER A 31 -6.72 -2.48 3.78
N PHE A 32 -7.11 -1.38 4.44
CA PHE A 32 -7.73 -0.22 3.79
C PHE A 32 -6.79 0.50 2.81
N LEU A 33 -5.50 0.64 3.16
CA LEU A 33 -4.50 1.19 2.26
C LEU A 33 -4.39 0.37 0.97
N TRP A 34 -4.38 -0.97 1.06
CA TRP A 34 -4.36 -1.81 -0.14
C TRP A 34 -5.63 -1.67 -0.99
N VAL A 35 -6.80 -1.51 -0.37
CA VAL A 35 -8.05 -1.20 -1.09
C VAL A 35 -7.94 0.13 -1.83
N LEU A 36 -7.42 1.17 -1.18
CA LEU A 36 -7.20 2.48 -1.80
C LEU A 36 -6.22 2.38 -2.98
N ILE A 37 -5.05 1.77 -2.78
CA ILE A 37 -4.02 1.61 -3.82
C ILE A 37 -4.59 0.87 -5.04
N VAL A 38 -5.26 -0.26 -4.81
CA VAL A 38 -5.86 -1.01 -5.92
C VAL A 38 -6.90 -0.17 -6.63
N THR A 39 -7.81 0.47 -5.90
CA THR A 39 -8.89 1.27 -6.50
C THR A 39 -8.36 2.46 -7.28
N ALA A 40 -7.35 3.16 -6.76
CA ALA A 40 -6.72 4.31 -7.39
C ALA A 40 -5.98 3.96 -8.69
N PHE A 41 -5.43 2.75 -8.80
CA PHE A 41 -4.55 2.35 -9.90
C PHE A 41 -5.15 1.24 -10.81
N TRP A 42 -6.40 0.83 -10.58
CA TRP A 42 -7.08 -0.18 -11.40
C TRP A 42 -7.63 0.40 -12.70
N VAL A 43 -6.73 0.83 -13.58
CA VAL A 43 -7.06 1.45 -14.86
C VAL A 43 -7.04 0.39 -15.97
N LYS A 44 -7.94 0.46 -16.94
CA LYS A 44 -7.92 -0.46 -18.09
C LYS A 44 -6.67 -0.23 -18.95
N PRO A 45 -5.96 -1.27 -19.43
CA PRO A 45 -4.83 -1.06 -20.33
C PRO A 45 -5.28 -0.33 -21.60
N PRO A 46 -4.51 0.63 -22.12
CA PRO A 46 -4.79 1.27 -23.40
C PRO A 46 -4.75 0.25 -24.55
N SER A 47 -5.28 0.60 -25.71
CA SER A 47 -5.19 -0.23 -26.91
C SER A 47 -4.99 0.67 -28.13
N PRO A 48 -3.85 0.58 -28.84
CA PRO A 48 -2.71 -0.31 -28.59
C PRO A 48 -1.93 0.03 -27.30
N ASP A 49 -1.25 -0.97 -26.74
CA ASP A 49 -0.27 -0.76 -25.66
C ASP A 49 0.96 -0.01 -26.20
N TYR A 50 1.57 0.83 -25.38
CA TYR A 50 2.77 1.60 -25.71
C TYR A 50 3.70 1.72 -24.50
N ASP A 51 4.98 2.05 -24.71
CA ASP A 51 6.04 1.92 -23.69
C ASP A 51 5.75 2.65 -22.37
N GLU A 52 5.09 3.81 -22.41
CA GLU A 52 4.75 4.58 -21.21
C GLU A 52 3.76 3.82 -20.31
N TRP A 53 2.85 3.03 -20.89
CA TRP A 53 1.94 2.17 -20.12
C TRP A 53 2.73 1.16 -19.29
N TYR A 54 3.74 0.50 -19.85
CA TYR A 54 4.53 -0.50 -19.13
C TYR A 54 5.36 0.08 -17.98
N ALA A 55 5.77 1.35 -18.10
CA ALA A 55 6.49 2.08 -17.06
C ALA A 55 5.58 2.69 -15.97
N SER A 56 4.25 2.62 -16.17
CA SER A 56 3.26 3.24 -15.29
C SER A 56 3.06 2.48 -13.98
N VAL A 57 2.59 3.19 -12.96
CA VAL A 57 2.20 2.57 -11.69
C VAL A 57 1.02 1.62 -11.89
N GLU A 58 0.08 1.95 -12.78
CA GLU A 58 -1.12 1.18 -13.06
C GLU A 58 -0.75 -0.21 -13.62
N ASN A 59 0.21 -0.26 -14.55
CA ASN A 59 0.74 -1.54 -15.03
C ASN A 59 1.55 -2.27 -13.95
N THR A 60 2.40 -1.55 -13.21
CA THR A 60 3.20 -2.13 -12.11
C THR A 60 2.30 -2.81 -11.08
N MET A 61 1.19 -2.18 -10.69
CA MET A 61 0.25 -2.75 -9.72
C MET A 61 -0.40 -4.03 -10.25
N LYS A 62 -0.79 -4.05 -11.53
CA LYS A 62 -1.35 -5.25 -12.17
C LYS A 62 -0.36 -6.40 -12.20
N ASP A 63 0.87 -6.12 -12.60
CA ASP A 63 1.91 -7.14 -12.69
C ASP A 63 2.29 -7.67 -11.30
N CYS A 64 2.57 -6.78 -10.35
CA CYS A 64 2.97 -7.16 -9.01
C CYS A 64 1.85 -7.86 -8.24
N LEU A 65 0.62 -7.34 -8.26
CA LEU A 65 -0.46 -7.84 -7.39
C LEU A 65 -1.38 -8.85 -8.07
N PHE A 66 -1.58 -8.79 -9.39
CA PHE A 66 -2.62 -9.57 -10.08
C PHE A 66 -2.14 -10.55 -11.14
N ARG A 67 -0.86 -10.52 -11.54
CA ARG A 67 -0.29 -11.55 -12.42
C ARG A 67 -0.43 -12.95 -11.81
N ASP A 68 -0.94 -13.90 -12.59
CA ASP A 68 -1.09 -15.31 -12.19
C ASP A 68 0.25 -16.03 -12.31
N GLU A 69 0.99 -16.13 -11.20
CA GLU A 69 2.24 -16.88 -11.10
C GLU A 69 2.11 -18.00 -10.05
N PRO A 70 2.80 -19.15 -10.24
CA PRO A 70 2.95 -20.16 -9.19
C PRO A 70 3.58 -19.52 -7.94
N ASP A 71 3.11 -19.92 -6.75
CA ASP A 71 3.68 -19.52 -5.45
C ASP A 71 3.64 -18.01 -5.13
N LYS A 72 2.89 -17.22 -5.90
CA LYS A 72 2.73 -15.78 -5.65
C LYS A 72 2.13 -15.48 -4.28
N ASP A 73 1.19 -16.31 -3.84
CA ASP A 73 0.51 -16.17 -2.56
C ASP A 73 1.51 -16.22 -1.39
N ASP A 74 2.60 -16.98 -1.52
CA ASP A 74 3.66 -17.08 -0.51
C ASP A 74 4.56 -15.84 -0.48
N ARG A 75 4.58 -15.07 -1.57
CA ARG A 75 5.42 -13.87 -1.75
C ARG A 75 4.63 -12.57 -1.63
N ILE A 76 3.30 -12.63 -1.47
CA ILE A 76 2.43 -11.44 -1.51
C ILE A 76 2.82 -10.41 -0.45
N ARG A 77 3.27 -10.86 0.72
CA ARG A 77 3.78 -10.01 1.80
C ARG A 77 4.99 -9.18 1.35
N ASP A 78 5.96 -9.83 0.72
CA ASP A 78 7.21 -9.18 0.31
C ASP A 78 6.96 -8.23 -0.86
N ILE A 79 6.04 -8.59 -1.75
CA ILE A 79 5.54 -7.72 -2.82
C ILE A 79 4.90 -6.46 -2.23
N LYS A 80 3.98 -6.63 -1.27
CA LYS A 80 3.30 -5.53 -0.57
C LYS A 80 4.28 -4.59 0.12
N LEU A 81 5.22 -5.14 0.88
CA LEU A 81 6.25 -4.34 1.56
C LEU A 81 7.13 -3.57 0.55
N SER A 82 7.55 -4.23 -0.53
CA SER A 82 8.36 -3.60 -1.58
C SER A 82 7.62 -2.44 -2.26
N LEU A 83 6.32 -2.63 -2.53
CA LEU A 83 5.47 -1.59 -3.10
C LEU A 83 5.26 -0.43 -2.12
N MET A 84 5.02 -0.68 -0.83
CA MET A 84 4.92 0.40 0.16
C MET A 84 6.21 1.22 0.24
N ILE A 85 7.38 0.56 0.19
CA ILE A 85 8.68 1.24 0.13
C ILE A 85 8.78 2.11 -1.13
N ALA A 86 8.38 1.59 -2.29
CA ALA A 86 8.36 2.37 -3.53
C ALA A 86 7.42 3.59 -3.44
N PHE A 87 6.22 3.42 -2.90
CA PHE A 87 5.24 4.49 -2.75
C PHE A 87 5.64 5.57 -1.74
N SER A 88 6.33 5.20 -0.66
CA SER A 88 6.81 6.16 0.35
C SER A 88 7.82 7.19 -0.19
N GLY A 89 8.34 6.97 -1.41
CA GLY A 89 9.34 7.85 -2.02
C GLY A 89 10.78 7.58 -1.54
N GLU A 90 11.01 6.53 -0.75
CA GLU A 90 12.37 6.09 -0.40
C GLU A 90 13.16 5.56 -1.62
N THR A 91 12.47 5.19 -2.70
CA THR A 91 13.12 4.74 -3.93
C THR A 91 13.47 5.89 -4.87
N ARG A 92 14.69 5.88 -5.44
CA ARG A 92 15.17 6.90 -6.40
C ARG A 92 14.47 6.90 -7.77
N ARG A 93 13.46 6.04 -7.98
CA ARG A 93 12.70 5.95 -9.22
C ARG A 93 11.24 6.34 -8.93
N PRO A 94 10.82 7.57 -9.25
CA PRO A 94 9.44 7.96 -9.08
C PRO A 94 8.55 7.16 -10.04
N PHE A 95 7.35 6.80 -9.59
CA PHE A 95 6.34 6.22 -10.46
C PHE A 95 5.92 7.23 -11.53
N THR A 96 5.67 6.72 -12.73
CA THR A 96 4.91 7.46 -13.76
C THR A 96 3.44 7.06 -13.68
N TYR A 97 2.55 7.94 -14.13
CA TYR A 97 1.11 7.72 -14.09
C TYR A 97 0.57 7.76 -15.51
N HIS A 98 -0.21 6.75 -15.87
CA HIS A 98 -0.95 6.76 -17.13
C HIS A 98 -2.26 7.54 -17.00
N ASP A 99 -3.00 7.34 -15.90
CA ASP A 99 -4.27 8.02 -15.65
C ASP A 99 -4.05 9.28 -14.80
N PRO A 100 -4.48 10.47 -15.27
CA PRO A 100 -4.46 11.68 -14.45
C PRO A 100 -5.18 11.52 -13.11
N VAL A 101 -6.23 10.72 -13.03
CA VAL A 101 -6.95 10.46 -11.77
C VAL A 101 -6.05 9.70 -10.80
N SER A 102 -5.33 8.67 -11.25
CA SER A 102 -4.36 7.94 -10.45
C SER A 102 -3.30 8.87 -9.84
N SER A 103 -2.83 9.86 -10.59
CA SER A 103 -1.85 10.83 -10.09
C SER A 103 -2.34 11.67 -8.89
N GLN A 104 -3.65 11.92 -8.79
CA GLN A 104 -4.25 12.68 -7.68
C GLN A 104 -4.14 11.94 -6.35
N TYR A 105 -4.07 10.60 -6.37
CA TYR A 105 -3.93 9.78 -5.18
C TYR A 105 -2.47 9.62 -4.71
N HIS A 106 -1.49 10.12 -5.48
CA HIS A 106 -0.07 9.89 -5.18
C HIS A 106 0.30 10.36 -3.77
N GLU A 107 0.00 11.60 -3.43
CA GLU A 107 0.47 12.20 -2.18
C GLU A 107 -0.18 11.56 -0.95
N VAL A 108 -1.47 11.22 -1.01
CA VAL A 108 -2.15 10.53 0.11
C VAL A 108 -1.59 9.11 0.32
N ILE A 109 -1.37 8.37 -0.78
CA ILE A 109 -0.80 7.02 -0.72
C ILE A 109 0.63 7.08 -0.20
N LYS A 110 1.43 8.02 -0.68
CA LYS A 110 2.81 8.23 -0.22
C LYS A 110 2.86 8.53 1.27
N LYS A 111 2.12 9.54 1.77
CA LYS A 111 2.06 9.89 3.19
C LYS A 111 1.64 8.70 4.05
N TRP A 112 0.60 7.98 3.63
CA TRP A 112 0.10 6.82 4.38
C TRP A 112 1.11 5.66 4.36
N CYS A 113 1.76 5.36 3.22
CA CYS A 113 2.83 4.37 3.15
C CYS A 113 4.01 4.73 4.05
N THR A 114 4.49 5.99 4.04
CA THR A 114 5.55 6.47 4.93
C THR A 114 5.17 6.26 6.40
N TYR A 115 3.96 6.67 6.79
CA TYR A 115 3.47 6.47 8.16
C TYR A 115 3.48 5.00 8.58
N MET A 116 2.99 4.10 7.72
CA MET A 116 2.96 2.66 8.02
C MET A 116 4.37 2.06 8.12
N LEU A 117 5.30 2.48 7.26
CA LEU A 117 6.69 2.01 7.29
C LEU A 117 7.45 2.53 8.51
N ASP A 118 7.28 3.79 8.89
CA ASP A 118 7.89 4.36 10.09
C ASP A 118 7.47 3.56 11.34
N ARG A 119 6.18 3.25 11.45
CA ARG A 119 5.64 2.41 12.53
C ARG A 119 6.18 0.97 12.45
N TYR A 120 6.26 0.40 11.26
CA TYR A 120 6.81 -0.94 11.02
C TYR A 120 8.28 -1.05 11.48
N PHE A 121 9.14 -0.10 11.07
CA PHE A 121 10.57 -0.13 11.37
C PHE A 121 10.90 0.34 12.80
N ALA A 122 10.16 1.31 13.35
CA ALA A 122 10.32 1.72 14.75
C ALA A 122 10.12 0.53 15.70
N ARG A 123 9.10 -0.30 15.42
CA ARG A 123 8.84 -1.52 16.16
C ARG A 123 9.96 -2.56 16.03
N MET A 124 10.54 -2.73 14.84
CA MET A 124 11.66 -3.66 14.64
C MET A 124 12.91 -3.26 15.42
N ARG A 125 13.15 -1.95 15.57
CA ARG A 125 14.33 -1.41 16.27
C ARG A 125 14.23 -1.52 17.80
N ARG A 126 13.13 -2.06 18.35
CA ARG A 126 12.86 -2.13 19.80
C ARG A 126 13.10 -0.79 20.51
N VAL A 127 12.94 0.32 19.78
CA VAL A 127 13.00 1.64 20.38
C VAL A 127 11.81 1.70 21.30
N GLN A 128 12.12 1.86 22.58
CA GLN A 128 11.25 1.68 23.72
C GLN A 128 10.32 2.89 23.85
N GLU A 129 9.58 3.24 22.80
CA GLU A 129 8.79 4.47 22.78
C GLU A 129 7.39 4.21 22.24
N TYR A 130 6.45 4.37 23.18
CA TYR A 130 5.01 4.42 23.07
C TYR A 130 4.34 3.21 22.40
N ILE A 131 3.67 2.41 23.24
CA ILE A 131 2.45 1.71 22.83
C ILE A 131 1.44 2.82 22.47
N VAL A 132 1.54 3.35 21.24
CA VAL A 132 0.52 4.22 20.69
C VAL A 132 -0.74 3.37 20.60
N GLY A 133 -1.79 3.80 21.30
CA GLY A 133 -3.07 3.10 21.30
C GLY A 133 -3.67 3.06 19.89
N ASP A 134 -4.46 2.03 19.61
CA ASP A 134 -5.16 1.85 18.32
C ASP A 134 -5.89 3.13 17.89
N GLU A 135 -6.52 3.84 18.83
CA GLU A 135 -7.22 5.10 18.60
C GLU A 135 -6.33 6.18 17.97
N GLN A 136 -5.12 6.39 18.49
CA GLN A 136 -4.21 7.40 17.95
C GLN A 136 -3.74 7.00 16.55
N ILE A 137 -3.55 5.70 16.27
CA ILE A 137 -3.19 5.24 14.92
C ILE A 137 -4.31 5.54 13.92
N TYR A 138 -5.56 5.35 14.31
CA TYR A 138 -6.72 5.73 13.49
C TYR A 138 -6.77 7.25 13.28
N LEU A 139 -6.57 8.05 14.33
CA LEU A 139 -6.57 9.51 14.24
C LEU A 139 -5.46 10.04 13.33
N ASP A 140 -4.25 9.47 13.41
CA ASP A 140 -3.12 9.83 12.56
C ASP A 140 -3.46 9.61 11.07
N VAL A 141 -4.06 8.46 10.73
CA VAL A 141 -4.48 8.18 9.34
C VAL A 141 -5.65 9.08 8.91
N LEU A 142 -6.62 9.32 9.79
CA LEU A 142 -7.72 10.24 9.48
C LEU A 142 -7.20 11.66 9.20
N ALA A 143 -6.17 12.11 9.90
CA ALA A 143 -5.51 13.39 9.62
C ALA A 143 -4.85 13.39 8.23
N ILE A 144 -4.13 12.33 7.85
CA ILE A 144 -3.55 12.17 6.50
C ILE A 144 -4.63 12.27 5.42
N LEU A 145 -5.75 11.56 5.60
CA LEU A 145 -6.88 11.58 4.66
C LEU A 145 -7.51 12.96 4.57
N ARG A 146 -7.75 13.61 5.72
CA ARG A 146 -8.34 14.95 5.79
C ARG A 146 -7.48 15.98 5.07
N GLU A 147 -6.18 16.05 5.38
CA GLU A 147 -5.25 16.97 4.71
C GLU A 147 -5.23 16.76 3.19
N SER A 148 -5.31 15.50 2.75
CA SER A 148 -5.29 15.17 1.33
C SER A 148 -6.56 15.64 0.63
N ILE A 149 -7.73 15.51 1.26
CA ILE A 149 -8.99 16.05 0.74
C ILE A 149 -8.94 17.58 0.69
N GLU A 150 -8.45 18.22 1.75
CA GLU A 150 -8.32 19.68 1.81
C GLU A 150 -7.37 20.21 0.71
N SER A 151 -6.34 19.45 0.32
CA SER A 151 -5.43 19.81 -0.77
C SER A 151 -6.02 19.73 -2.18
N LEU A 152 -7.20 19.12 -2.34
CA LEU A 152 -7.92 19.03 -3.62
C LEU A 152 -8.88 20.22 -3.85
N SER A 153 -9.08 21.07 -2.84
CA SER A 153 -9.99 22.23 -2.86
C SER A 153 -9.25 23.51 -3.27
#